data_AF-A0A0C3IBW5-F1
#
_entry.id   AF-A0A0C3IBW5-F1
#
_cell.length_a   1.000
_cell.length_b   1.000
_cell.length_c   1.000
_cell.angle_alpha   90.00
_cell.angle_beta   90.00
_cell.angle_gamma   90.00
#
_symmetry.space_group_name_H-M   'P 1'
#
loop_
_entity.id
_entity.type
_entity.pdbx_description
1 polymer ?
#
loop_
_entity_poly.entity_id
_entity_poly.type
_entity_poly.pdbx_seq_one_letter_code
_entity_poly.pdbx_strand_id
1 'polypeptide(L)'
;MALAAAELRRSSKYRLKTRVRVLNLRPFLPSSCLPSARATPPQPTPGHIRDYSQVTDEELVVLTDDSTDTEQEKSAEKAHRREETERREREREAERKAKREEAKRRKAEEERLEAERRKRAEEEEEARRKKAAEEEAERQRQRQRASEERAQAKRNEAAQRLCGAVYDVNTAQKVPGASMVVTATRRAPCTRCIASLTAGQCELGQGKTRACVPCHNKKKTCSWTREEAAAGPSRKRAGTGSSRGEKKKRTRGKGKEKATETEEADDEQEAGREGEEEPATPLEGPSGAGVHTRWAEWEREQQLQAMERQAEAHETAALAFERMAEAAERMAEAAERTADEWALYRAWAEWAEMRRREDAREARVAEFERAGGGWKRP
;
A
#
# COMPACT_ATOMS: atom_id res chain seq x y z
N MET A 1 23.05 6.81 0.85
CA MET A 1 22.25 7.92 0.29
C MET A 1 22.72 8.31 -1.13
N ALA A 2 23.96 8.78 -1.32
CA ALA A 2 24.45 9.20 -2.64
C ALA A 2 24.45 8.10 -3.73
N LEU A 3 24.76 6.85 -3.35
CA LEU A 3 24.71 5.70 -4.28
C LEU A 3 23.28 5.29 -4.65
N ALA A 4 22.34 5.35 -3.70
CA ALA A 4 20.92 5.09 -3.95
C ALA A 4 20.28 6.17 -4.84
N ALA A 5 20.66 7.44 -4.65
CA ALA A 5 20.23 8.54 -5.51
C ALA A 5 20.81 8.42 -6.94
N ALA A 6 22.03 7.88 -7.08
CA ALA A 6 22.65 7.62 -8.38
C ALA A 6 21.97 6.45 -9.12
N GLU A 7 21.54 5.40 -8.41
CA GLU A 7 20.76 4.29 -8.99
C GLU A 7 19.35 4.72 -9.41
N LEU A 8 18.65 5.52 -8.60
CA LEU A 8 17.35 6.09 -8.98
C LEU A 8 17.43 6.98 -10.22
N ARG A 9 18.50 7.78 -10.37
CA ARG A 9 18.73 8.58 -11.59
C ARG A 9 19.09 7.72 -12.81
N ARG A 10 19.76 6.58 -12.63
CA ARG A 10 20.00 5.62 -13.73
C ARG A 10 18.71 4.91 -14.12
N SER A 11 17.94 4.40 -13.16
CA SER A 11 16.68 3.68 -13.40
C SER A 11 15.61 4.58 -14.06
N SER A 12 15.51 5.85 -13.65
CA SER A 12 14.64 6.84 -14.29
C SER A 12 15.05 7.17 -15.73
N LYS A 13 16.36 7.32 -16.01
CA LYS A 13 16.87 7.53 -17.38
C LYS A 13 16.63 6.31 -18.28
N TYR A 14 16.69 5.09 -17.75
CA TYR A 14 16.34 3.89 -18.50
C TYR A 14 14.83 3.80 -18.75
N ARG A 15 13.96 4.04 -17.76
CA ARG A 15 12.49 4.06 -17.98
C ARG A 15 12.04 5.14 -18.97
N LEU A 16 12.64 6.33 -18.94
CA LEU A 16 12.34 7.39 -19.91
C LEU A 16 12.86 7.06 -21.32
N LYS A 17 14.03 6.43 -21.47
CA LYS A 17 14.50 5.96 -22.79
C LYS A 17 13.67 4.79 -23.32
N THR A 18 13.13 3.91 -22.48
CA THR A 18 12.27 2.82 -22.93
C THR A 18 10.87 3.33 -23.30
N ARG A 19 10.29 4.29 -22.57
CA ARG A 19 9.02 4.94 -22.98
C ARG A 19 9.17 5.83 -24.21
N VAL A 20 10.28 6.54 -24.37
CA VAL A 20 10.55 7.34 -25.60
C VAL A 20 10.86 6.45 -26.81
N ARG A 21 11.37 5.22 -26.61
CA ARG A 21 11.49 4.22 -27.70
C ARG A 21 10.17 3.52 -28.03
N VAL A 22 9.30 3.28 -27.05
CA VAL A 22 7.96 2.71 -27.31
C VAL A 22 7.04 3.73 -28.00
N LEU A 23 7.23 5.04 -27.74
CA LEU A 23 6.53 6.10 -28.48
C LEU A 23 7.18 6.47 -29.83
N ASN A 24 8.35 5.92 -30.17
CA ASN A 24 9.01 6.08 -31.49
C ASN A 24 9.04 4.81 -32.34
N LEU A 25 8.43 3.71 -31.87
CA LEU A 25 8.13 2.54 -32.69
C LEU A 25 6.68 2.63 -33.19
N ARG A 26 6.31 3.79 -33.76
CA ARG A 26 5.33 3.77 -34.84
C ARG A 26 6.00 3.02 -35.99
N PRO A 27 5.34 2.02 -36.60
CA PRO A 27 5.86 1.43 -37.82
C PRO A 27 6.09 2.57 -38.82
N PHE A 28 7.33 2.69 -39.27
CA PHE A 28 7.73 3.42 -40.46
C PHE A 28 6.93 2.81 -41.61
N LEU A 29 5.71 3.30 -41.80
CA LEU A 29 5.04 3.23 -43.08
C LEU A 29 5.90 4.06 -44.04
N PRO A 30 6.19 3.56 -45.25
CA PRO A 30 6.97 4.31 -46.22
C PRO A 30 6.26 5.65 -46.49
N SER A 31 6.87 6.71 -45.98
CA SER A 31 6.52 8.10 -46.23
C SER A 31 6.95 8.48 -47.64
N SER A 32 6.23 7.96 -48.62
CA SER A 32 6.30 8.38 -50.02
C SER A 32 4.89 8.64 -50.52
N CYS A 33 4.21 9.64 -49.94
CA CYS A 33 3.00 10.25 -50.51
C CYS A 33 2.75 11.60 -49.82
N LEU A 34 3.59 12.60 -50.13
CA LEU A 34 3.22 13.99 -49.98
C LEU A 34 2.04 14.26 -50.94
N PRO A 35 0.91 14.84 -50.49
CA PRO A 35 -0.11 15.38 -51.39
C PRO A 35 0.38 16.73 -51.91
N SER A 36 1.40 16.69 -52.76
CA SER A 36 1.87 17.83 -53.55
C SER A 36 1.49 17.60 -55.00
N ALA A 37 0.22 17.83 -55.32
CA ALA A 37 -0.22 18.41 -56.59
C ALA A 37 -1.74 18.46 -56.58
N ARG A 38 -2.23 19.68 -56.75
CA ARG A 38 -3.59 20.02 -57.13
C ARG A 38 -3.85 19.40 -58.51
N ALA A 39 -4.18 18.11 -58.56
CA ALA A 39 -4.59 17.45 -59.78
C ALA A 39 -6.03 17.87 -60.08
N THR A 40 -6.15 18.86 -60.96
CA THR A 40 -7.38 19.14 -61.69
C THR A 40 -7.90 17.82 -62.26
N PRO A 41 -9.16 17.42 -61.98
CA PRO A 41 -9.70 16.19 -62.58
C PRO A 41 -9.58 16.32 -64.10
N PRO A 42 -8.97 15.36 -64.81
CA PRO A 42 -8.97 15.37 -66.26
C PRO A 42 -10.44 15.36 -66.69
N GLN A 43 -10.79 16.38 -67.49
CA GLN A 43 -12.07 16.44 -68.21
C GLN A 43 -12.37 15.05 -68.78
N PRO A 44 -13.59 14.51 -68.58
CA PRO A 44 -13.96 13.25 -69.19
C PRO A 44 -13.78 13.41 -70.69
N THR A 45 -12.82 12.68 -71.25
CA THR A 45 -12.67 12.54 -72.69
C THR A 45 -14.02 12.09 -73.23
N PRO A 46 -14.63 12.82 -74.19
CA PRO A 46 -15.90 12.44 -74.79
C PRO A 46 -15.86 10.98 -75.17
N GLY A 47 -16.62 10.17 -74.44
CA GLY A 47 -16.65 8.74 -74.61
C GLY A 47 -16.96 8.44 -76.06
N HIS A 48 -16.05 7.70 -76.70
CA HIS A 48 -16.27 7.11 -77.99
C HIS A 48 -17.53 6.24 -77.89
N ILE A 49 -18.64 6.79 -78.38
CA ILE A 49 -19.90 6.07 -78.56
C ILE A 49 -19.56 4.94 -79.51
N ARG A 50 -19.40 3.73 -78.96
CA ARG A 50 -19.33 2.52 -79.77
C ARG A 50 -20.67 2.38 -80.44
N ASP A 51 -20.67 2.68 -81.72
CA ASP A 51 -21.80 2.47 -82.61
C ASP A 51 -21.97 0.96 -82.79
N TYR A 52 -22.82 0.36 -81.95
CA TYR A 52 -23.18 -1.07 -82.03
C TYR A 52 -24.07 -1.38 -83.26
N SER A 53 -24.31 -0.40 -84.12
CA SER A 53 -25.14 -0.53 -85.33
C SER A 53 -24.42 -1.24 -86.50
N GLN A 54 -23.17 -1.69 -86.32
CA GLN A 54 -22.37 -2.37 -87.34
C GLN A 54 -21.88 -3.76 -86.93
N VAL A 55 -22.53 -4.42 -85.96
CA VAL A 55 -22.40 -5.87 -85.89
C VAL A 55 -23.32 -6.43 -86.98
N THR A 56 -22.73 -6.68 -88.15
CA THR A 56 -23.34 -7.47 -89.20
C THR A 56 -23.87 -8.77 -88.61
N ASP A 57 -25.13 -9.08 -88.90
CA ASP A 57 -25.79 -10.37 -88.66
C ASP A 57 -25.09 -11.47 -89.48
N GLU A 58 -23.81 -11.71 -89.20
CA GLU A 58 -23.06 -12.85 -89.69
C GLU A 58 -23.51 -14.06 -88.90
N GLU A 59 -24.41 -14.82 -89.52
CA GLU A 59 -24.57 -16.26 -89.30
C GLU A 59 -24.67 -16.66 -87.82
N LEU A 60 -25.81 -16.33 -87.21
CA LEU A 60 -26.41 -17.22 -86.21
C LEU A 60 -26.81 -18.52 -86.92
N VAL A 61 -25.80 -19.33 -87.27
CA VAL A 61 -25.94 -20.77 -87.45
C VAL A 61 -26.38 -21.27 -86.09
N VAL A 62 -27.69 -21.41 -85.93
CA VAL A 62 -28.30 -22.16 -84.85
C VAL A 62 -27.81 -23.58 -85.03
N LEU A 63 -26.65 -23.90 -84.46
CA LEU A 63 -26.21 -25.25 -84.18
C LEU A 63 -27.26 -25.80 -83.20
N THR A 64 -28.34 -26.34 -83.75
CA THR A 64 -29.23 -27.29 -83.09
C THR A 64 -28.45 -28.57 -82.88
N ASP A 65 -27.51 -28.55 -81.95
CA ASP A 65 -26.91 -29.75 -81.36
C ASP A 65 -27.19 -29.72 -79.85
N ASP A 66 -27.88 -30.77 -79.41
CA ASP A 66 -27.98 -31.30 -78.05
C ASP A 66 -28.69 -30.47 -76.96
N SER A 67 -30.00 -30.28 -77.15
CA SER A 67 -30.98 -29.80 -76.14
C SER A 67 -31.03 -30.64 -74.83
N THR A 68 -30.45 -31.83 -74.78
CA THR A 68 -30.46 -32.71 -73.61
C THR A 68 -29.31 -32.43 -72.63
N ASP A 69 -28.15 -32.02 -73.14
CA ASP A 69 -26.96 -31.76 -72.30
C ASP A 69 -27.12 -30.45 -71.52
N THR A 70 -27.83 -29.47 -72.09
CA THR A 70 -28.07 -28.17 -71.44
C THR A 70 -28.96 -28.28 -70.20
N GLU A 71 -29.93 -29.20 -70.19
CA GLU A 71 -30.82 -29.39 -69.03
C GLU A 71 -30.12 -30.18 -67.91
N GLN A 72 -29.26 -31.16 -68.26
CA GLN A 72 -28.40 -31.81 -67.27
C GLN A 72 -27.46 -30.80 -66.60
N GLU A 73 -26.81 -29.92 -67.36
CA GLU A 73 -25.89 -28.92 -66.82
C GLU A 73 -26.59 -27.91 -65.88
N LYS A 74 -27.78 -27.42 -66.26
CA LYS A 74 -28.60 -26.56 -65.37
C LYS A 74 -29.00 -27.27 -64.07
N SER A 75 -29.28 -28.57 -64.12
CA SER A 75 -29.64 -29.35 -62.92
C SER A 75 -28.43 -29.54 -62.00
N ALA A 76 -27.25 -29.81 -62.57
CA ALA A 76 -25.98 -29.91 -61.85
C ALA A 76 -25.60 -28.57 -61.22
N GLU A 77 -25.75 -27.45 -61.93
CA GLU A 77 -25.47 -26.11 -61.39
C GLU A 77 -26.42 -25.76 -60.24
N LYS A 78 -27.72 -26.07 -60.37
CA LYS A 78 -28.69 -25.89 -59.27
C LYS A 78 -28.34 -26.73 -58.05
N ALA A 79 -27.89 -27.98 -58.25
CA ALA A 79 -27.42 -28.84 -57.16
C ALA A 79 -26.18 -28.25 -56.47
N HIS A 80 -25.18 -27.81 -57.24
CA HIS A 80 -23.98 -27.16 -56.71
C HIS A 80 -24.30 -25.89 -55.91
N ARG A 81 -25.19 -25.03 -56.43
CA ARG A 81 -25.62 -23.81 -55.70
C ARG A 81 -26.31 -24.15 -54.37
N ARG A 82 -27.13 -25.21 -54.33
CA ARG A 82 -27.77 -25.67 -53.08
C ARG A 82 -26.74 -26.18 -52.07
N GLU A 83 -25.80 -27.00 -52.52
CA GLU A 83 -24.71 -27.52 -51.68
C GLU A 83 -23.85 -26.38 -51.12
N GLU A 84 -23.52 -25.37 -51.94
CA GLU A 84 -22.75 -24.21 -51.49
C GLU A 84 -23.50 -23.39 -50.44
N THR A 85 -24.82 -23.17 -50.62
CA THR A 85 -25.63 -22.48 -49.61
C THR A 85 -25.69 -23.24 -48.29
N GLU A 86 -25.84 -24.57 -48.35
CA GLU A 86 -25.84 -25.42 -47.16
C GLU A 86 -24.47 -25.42 -46.46
N ARG A 87 -23.37 -25.46 -47.23
CA ARG A 87 -22.01 -25.34 -46.69
C ARG A 87 -21.80 -24.01 -45.96
N ARG A 88 -22.21 -22.89 -46.57
CA ARG A 88 -22.13 -21.55 -45.95
C ARG A 88 -22.99 -21.44 -44.69
N GLU A 89 -24.13 -22.11 -44.64
CA GLU A 89 -24.98 -22.15 -43.44
C GLU A 89 -24.31 -22.91 -42.31
N ARG A 90 -23.76 -24.10 -42.59
CA ARG A 90 -22.99 -24.89 -41.62
C ARG A 90 -21.77 -24.14 -41.08
N GLU A 91 -21.06 -23.41 -41.93
CA GLU A 91 -19.93 -22.56 -41.52
C GLU A 91 -20.37 -21.44 -40.56
N ARG A 92 -21.47 -20.74 -40.86
CA ARG A 92 -22.03 -19.70 -39.99
C ARG A 92 -22.53 -20.26 -38.66
N GLU A 93 -23.11 -21.45 -38.66
CA GLU A 93 -23.51 -22.13 -37.43
C GLU A 93 -22.30 -22.48 -36.57
N ALA A 94 -21.24 -23.04 -37.19
CA ALA A 94 -19.99 -23.35 -36.51
C ALA A 94 -19.32 -22.09 -35.94
N GLU A 95 -19.31 -20.98 -36.68
CA GLU A 95 -18.78 -19.69 -36.21
C GLU A 95 -19.58 -19.16 -35.01
N ARG A 96 -20.92 -19.20 -35.07
CA ARG A 96 -21.78 -18.79 -33.95
C ARG A 96 -21.57 -19.67 -32.73
N LYS A 97 -21.39 -20.98 -32.92
CA LYS A 97 -21.08 -21.92 -31.85
C LYS A 97 -19.71 -21.63 -31.23
N ALA A 98 -18.69 -21.38 -32.04
CA ALA A 98 -17.35 -21.00 -31.58
C ALA A 98 -17.37 -19.70 -30.78
N LYS A 99 -18.07 -18.65 -31.24
CA LYS A 99 -18.22 -17.38 -30.51
C LYS A 99 -18.93 -17.56 -29.17
N ARG A 100 -19.94 -18.42 -29.09
CA ARG A 100 -20.62 -18.75 -27.82
C ARG A 100 -19.69 -19.45 -26.84
N GLU A 101 -18.88 -20.40 -27.31
CA GLU A 101 -17.90 -21.09 -26.46
C GLU A 101 -16.76 -20.17 -26.03
N GLU A 102 -16.28 -19.27 -26.89
CA GLU A 102 -15.29 -18.26 -26.52
C GLU A 102 -15.84 -17.30 -25.46
N ALA A 103 -17.08 -16.83 -25.61
CA ALA A 103 -17.73 -15.98 -24.62
C ALA A 103 -17.87 -16.68 -23.25
N LYS A 104 -18.21 -17.98 -23.24
CA LYS A 104 -18.24 -18.79 -22.01
C LYS A 104 -16.86 -18.90 -21.36
N ARG A 105 -15.80 -19.10 -22.16
CA ARG A 105 -14.42 -19.17 -21.66
C ARG A 105 -13.97 -17.85 -21.03
N ARG A 106 -14.23 -16.73 -21.72
CA ARG A 106 -13.92 -15.39 -21.18
C ARG A 106 -14.65 -15.11 -19.87
N LYS A 107 -15.94 -15.47 -19.78
CA LYS A 107 -16.72 -15.31 -18.56
C LYS A 107 -16.17 -16.15 -17.39
N ALA A 108 -15.78 -17.41 -17.66
CA ALA A 108 -15.18 -18.27 -16.64
C ALA A 108 -13.79 -17.76 -16.19
N GLU A 109 -13.00 -17.19 -17.10
CA GLU A 109 -11.71 -16.58 -16.77
C GLU A 109 -11.86 -15.32 -15.91
N GLU A 110 -12.82 -14.46 -16.26
CA GLU A 110 -13.16 -13.27 -15.47
C GLU A 110 -13.59 -13.63 -14.05
N GLU A 111 -14.45 -14.64 -13.89
CA GLU A 111 -14.89 -15.14 -12.57
C GLU A 111 -13.71 -15.67 -11.74
N ARG A 112 -12.74 -16.34 -12.37
CA ARG A 112 -11.52 -16.81 -11.67
C ARG A 112 -10.65 -15.64 -11.20
N LEU A 113 -10.49 -14.61 -12.04
CA LEU A 113 -9.75 -13.40 -11.67
C LEU A 113 -10.46 -12.62 -10.55
N GLU A 114 -11.78 -12.56 -10.56
CA GLU A 114 -12.56 -11.93 -9.49
C GLU A 114 -12.41 -12.70 -8.17
N ALA A 115 -12.49 -14.02 -8.20
CA ALA A 115 -12.26 -14.87 -7.03
C ALA A 115 -10.84 -14.70 -6.46
N GLU A 116 -9.83 -14.58 -7.32
CA GLU A 116 -8.46 -14.31 -6.88
C GLU A 116 -8.31 -12.93 -6.24
N ARG A 117 -8.91 -11.89 -6.82
CA ARG A 117 -8.92 -10.54 -6.23
C ARG A 117 -9.61 -10.52 -4.87
N ARG A 118 -10.75 -11.19 -4.73
CA ARG A 118 -11.47 -11.33 -3.45
C ARG A 118 -10.60 -12.03 -2.40
N LYS A 119 -9.92 -13.13 -2.78
CA LYS A 119 -9.01 -13.84 -1.89
C LYS A 119 -7.86 -12.96 -1.40
N ARG A 120 -7.25 -12.16 -2.28
CA ARG A 120 -6.19 -11.21 -1.89
C ARG A 120 -6.71 -10.12 -0.95
N ALA A 121 -7.90 -9.61 -1.20
CA ALA A 121 -8.52 -8.59 -0.33
C ALA A 121 -8.82 -9.15 1.07
N GLU A 122 -9.34 -10.38 1.16
CA GLU A 122 -9.58 -11.07 2.43
C GLU A 122 -8.28 -11.32 3.20
N GLU A 123 -7.22 -11.76 2.52
CA GLU A 123 -5.89 -11.95 3.12
C GLU A 123 -5.29 -10.63 3.64
N GLU A 124 -5.46 -9.53 2.89
CA GLU A 124 -5.03 -8.21 3.34
C GLU A 124 -5.83 -7.74 4.56
N GLU A 125 -7.14 -7.97 4.60
CA GLU A 125 -7.97 -7.65 5.75
C GLU A 125 -7.54 -8.46 6.99
N GLU A 126 -7.25 -9.75 6.83
CA GLU A 126 -6.73 -10.59 7.91
C GLU A 126 -5.38 -10.07 8.41
N ALA A 127 -4.48 -9.65 7.51
CA ALA A 127 -3.20 -9.05 7.88
C ALA A 127 -3.37 -7.75 8.65
N ARG A 128 -4.32 -6.89 8.26
CA ARG A 128 -4.67 -5.66 8.99
C ARG A 128 -5.21 -5.96 10.38
N ARG A 129 -6.09 -6.95 10.52
CA ARG A 129 -6.62 -7.40 11.82
C ARG A 129 -5.52 -7.94 12.74
N LYS A 130 -4.56 -8.71 12.20
CA LYS A 130 -3.40 -9.20 12.96
C LYS A 130 -2.51 -8.06 13.45
N LYS A 131 -2.18 -7.09 12.59
CA LYS A 131 -1.40 -5.90 12.97
C LYS A 131 -2.08 -5.09 14.07
N ALA A 132 -3.39 -4.86 13.95
CA ALA A 132 -4.15 -4.14 14.98
C ALA A 132 -4.15 -4.88 16.33
N ALA A 133 -4.29 -6.21 16.31
CA ALA A 133 -4.23 -7.03 17.53
C ALA A 133 -2.83 -7.02 18.18
N GLU A 134 -1.77 -7.04 17.37
CA GLU A 134 -0.39 -6.95 17.85
C GLU A 134 -0.11 -5.56 18.47
N GLU A 135 -0.54 -4.49 17.81
CA GLU A 135 -0.41 -3.12 18.33
C GLU A 135 -1.18 -2.95 19.65
N GLU A 136 -2.39 -3.50 19.75
CA GLU A 136 -3.15 -3.47 21.01
C GLU A 136 -2.44 -4.26 22.11
N ALA A 137 -1.87 -5.42 21.79
CA ALA A 137 -1.07 -6.20 22.73
C ALA A 137 0.18 -5.44 23.19
N GLU A 138 0.84 -4.69 22.30
CA GLU A 138 1.96 -3.83 22.66
C GLU A 138 1.53 -2.69 23.58
N ARG A 139 0.43 -1.99 23.26
CA ARG A 139 -0.15 -0.96 24.13
C ARG A 139 -0.47 -1.49 25.52
N GLN A 140 -0.97 -2.73 25.62
CA GLN A 140 -1.19 -3.39 26.92
C GLN A 140 0.12 -3.65 27.68
N ARG A 141 1.18 -4.13 27.00
CA ARG A 141 2.51 -4.30 27.61
C ARG A 141 3.10 -2.99 28.09
N GLN A 142 2.97 -1.92 27.31
CA GLN A 142 3.42 -0.58 27.72
C GLN A 142 2.69 -0.09 28.97
N ARG A 143 1.36 -0.27 29.05
CA ARG A 143 0.57 0.05 30.25
C ARG A 143 1.00 -0.75 31.48
N GLN A 144 1.30 -2.04 31.30
CA GLN A 144 1.81 -2.89 32.38
C GLN A 144 3.16 -2.38 32.89
N ARG A 145 4.11 -2.11 32.00
CA ARG A 145 5.44 -1.55 32.37
C ARG A 145 5.30 -0.22 33.10
N ALA A 146 4.50 0.71 32.59
CA ALA A 146 4.26 1.99 33.25
C ALA A 146 3.61 1.83 34.64
N SER A 147 2.75 0.83 34.82
CA SER A 147 2.16 0.51 36.14
C SER A 147 3.21 -0.07 37.10
N GLU A 148 4.07 -0.97 36.63
CA GLU A 148 5.17 -1.55 37.42
C GLU A 148 6.17 -0.48 37.84
N GLU A 149 6.56 0.42 36.94
CA GLU A 149 7.45 1.54 37.22
C GLU A 149 6.89 2.47 38.30
N ARG A 150 5.60 2.81 38.20
CA ARG A 150 4.90 3.61 39.23
C ARG A 150 4.87 2.91 40.58
N ALA A 151 4.64 1.59 40.60
CA ALA A 151 4.68 0.82 41.84
C ALA A 151 6.10 0.77 42.43
N GLN A 152 7.12 0.66 41.58
CA GLN A 152 8.52 0.69 41.99
C GLN A 152 8.93 2.07 42.53
N ALA A 153 8.52 3.16 41.87
CA ALA A 153 8.75 4.52 42.34
C ALA A 153 8.14 4.74 43.74
N LYS A 154 6.90 4.30 43.97
CA LYS A 154 6.25 4.37 45.30
C LYS A 154 7.01 3.58 46.37
N ARG A 155 7.57 2.40 46.03
CA ARG A 155 8.40 1.62 46.97
C ARG A 155 9.71 2.34 47.29
N ASN A 156 10.38 2.91 46.29
CA ASN A 156 11.61 3.68 46.47
C ASN A 156 11.39 4.93 47.32
N GLU A 157 10.28 5.64 47.09
CA GLU A 157 9.88 6.79 47.91
C GLU A 157 9.63 6.39 49.36
N ALA A 158 8.90 5.30 49.61
CA ALA A 158 8.68 4.78 50.96
C ALA A 158 9.99 4.36 51.64
N ALA A 159 10.91 3.73 50.90
CA ALA A 159 12.24 3.37 51.40
C ALA A 159 13.08 4.61 51.73
N GLN A 160 13.04 5.65 50.90
CA GLN A 160 13.70 6.93 51.17
C GLN A 160 13.14 7.61 52.41
N ARG A 161 11.81 7.65 52.59
CA ARG A 161 11.17 8.19 53.81
C ARG A 161 11.61 7.42 55.07
N LEU A 162 11.72 6.10 54.99
CA LEU A 162 12.23 5.29 56.10
C LEU A 162 13.70 5.59 56.39
N CYS A 163 14.55 5.71 55.37
CA CYS A 163 15.97 6.04 55.56
C CYS A 163 16.18 7.48 56.06
N GLY A 164 15.43 8.46 55.56
CA GLY A 164 15.51 9.86 56.00
C GLY A 164 15.18 10.03 57.48
N ALA A 165 14.13 9.37 57.97
CA ALA A 165 13.78 9.37 59.39
C ALA A 165 14.88 8.79 60.29
N VAL A 166 15.69 7.84 59.81
CA VAL A 166 16.84 7.31 60.57
C VAL A 166 18.01 8.31 60.63
N TYR A 167 18.18 9.15 59.60
CA TYR A 167 19.23 10.18 59.60
C TYR A 167 18.87 11.42 60.44
N ASP A 168 17.61 11.81 60.54
CA ASP A 168 17.17 12.95 61.38
C ASP A 168 17.25 12.66 62.89
N VAL A 169 16.97 11.41 63.32
CA VAL A 169 17.12 11.03 64.74
C VAL A 169 18.58 11.10 65.20
N ASN A 170 19.54 10.85 64.30
CA ASN A 170 20.97 10.94 64.61
C ASN A 170 21.54 12.37 64.61
N THR A 171 20.85 13.34 64.01
CA THR A 171 21.34 14.74 63.94
C THR A 171 20.69 15.67 64.97
N ALA A 172 19.48 15.36 65.44
CA ALA A 172 18.82 16.13 66.51
C ALA A 172 19.32 15.79 67.93
N GLN A 173 20.06 14.69 68.11
CA GLN A 173 20.65 14.33 69.40
C GLN A 173 22.02 15.00 69.61
N LYS A 174 22.06 16.34 69.56
CA LYS A 174 23.17 17.11 70.17
C LYS A 174 22.97 17.11 71.68
N VAL A 175 23.36 16.01 72.32
CA VAL A 175 23.50 15.91 73.76
C VAL A 175 24.98 16.08 74.08
N PRO A 176 25.43 17.23 74.63
CA PRO A 176 26.74 17.33 75.22
C PRO A 176 26.70 16.60 76.56
N GLY A 177 26.98 15.30 76.55
CA GLY A 177 27.02 14.52 77.77
C GLY A 177 26.77 13.04 77.55
N ALA A 178 27.86 12.32 77.31
CA ALA A 178 28.06 10.94 77.78
C ALA A 178 26.85 9.99 77.79
N SER A 179 26.60 9.31 76.67
CA SER A 179 26.41 7.84 76.70
C SER A 179 26.56 7.27 75.29
N MET A 180 27.56 6.40 75.11
CA MET A 180 27.82 5.70 73.85
C MET A 180 26.74 4.64 73.61
N VAL A 181 25.77 4.93 72.76
CA VAL A 181 24.90 3.89 72.19
C VAL A 181 25.53 3.40 70.90
N VAL A 182 26.10 2.19 70.99
CA VAL A 182 26.75 1.46 69.92
C VAL A 182 25.75 1.15 68.81
N THR A 183 25.77 1.95 67.74
CA THR A 183 25.24 1.52 66.45
C THR A 183 26.08 0.34 65.97
N ALA A 184 25.52 -0.88 66.04
CA ALA A 184 26.15 -2.08 65.50
C ALA A 184 26.28 -1.95 63.97
N THR A 185 27.38 -1.38 63.52
CA THR A 185 27.85 -1.43 62.13
C THR A 185 27.83 -2.89 61.68
N ARG A 186 26.98 -3.21 60.68
CA ARG A 186 27.09 -4.48 59.97
C ARG A 186 28.53 -4.60 59.48
N ARG A 187 29.25 -5.55 60.05
CA ARG A 187 30.69 -5.70 59.83
C ARG A 187 30.99 -5.99 58.38
N ALA A 188 31.99 -5.28 57.87
CA ALA A 188 32.56 -5.55 56.57
C ALA A 188 32.97 -7.04 56.48
N PRO A 189 32.70 -7.72 55.36
CA PRO A 189 33.24 -9.06 55.12
C PRO A 189 34.76 -9.00 55.21
N CYS A 190 35.42 -10.09 55.61
CA CYS A 190 36.88 -10.10 55.65
C CYS A 190 37.44 -9.76 54.26
N THR A 191 38.60 -9.10 54.22
CA THR A 191 39.28 -8.67 52.99
C THR A 191 39.42 -9.79 51.95
N ARG A 192 39.52 -11.06 52.40
CA ARG A 192 39.59 -12.24 51.53
C ARG A 192 38.27 -12.60 50.85
N CYS A 193 37.13 -12.37 51.52
CA CYS A 193 35.80 -12.54 50.94
C CYS A 193 35.43 -11.40 49.99
N ILE A 194 35.89 -10.17 50.27
CA ILE A 194 35.73 -9.01 49.37
C ILE A 194 36.46 -9.26 48.05
N ALA A 195 37.71 -9.74 48.11
CA ALA A 195 38.52 -10.01 46.92
C ALA A 195 37.99 -11.16 46.04
N SER A 196 37.09 -12.01 46.55
CA SER A 196 36.58 -13.18 45.83
C SER A 196 35.22 -12.93 45.13
N LEU A 197 34.71 -11.67 45.14
CA LEU A 197 33.47 -11.19 44.48
C LEU A 197 32.21 -12.06 44.63
N THR A 198 32.18 -12.96 45.60
CA THR A 198 31.04 -13.83 45.96
C THR A 198 30.45 -13.32 47.27
N ALA A 199 30.13 -12.03 47.29
CA ALA A 199 29.46 -11.36 48.39
C ALA A 199 27.99 -11.82 48.48
N GLY A 200 27.79 -13.04 48.98
CA GLY A 200 26.47 -13.65 49.12
C GLY A 200 26.46 -15.06 49.70
N GLN A 201 27.59 -15.79 49.71
CA GLN A 201 27.64 -17.20 50.17
C GLN A 201 28.28 -17.41 51.55
N CYS A 202 28.46 -16.36 52.36
CA CYS A 202 28.91 -16.51 53.74
C CYS A 202 27.71 -16.71 54.68
N GLU A 203 27.20 -17.94 54.75
CA GLU A 203 26.28 -18.32 55.81
C GLU A 203 27.05 -18.61 57.10
N LEU A 204 26.52 -18.11 58.23
CA LEU A 204 27.03 -18.42 59.56
C LEU A 204 26.71 -19.89 59.86
N GLY A 205 27.71 -20.78 59.69
CA GLY A 205 27.57 -22.18 60.07
C GLY A 205 27.12 -22.32 61.53
N GLN A 206 26.12 -23.16 61.81
CA GLN A 206 25.50 -23.33 63.13
C GLN A 206 26.37 -24.10 64.16
N GLY A 207 27.69 -24.07 64.01
CA GLY A 207 28.65 -24.69 64.94
C GLY A 207 29.23 -23.72 65.96
N LYS A 208 29.79 -24.24 67.05
CA LYS A 208 30.44 -23.46 68.13
C LYS A 208 31.65 -22.64 67.66
N THR A 209 32.15 -22.89 66.44
CA THR A 209 33.22 -22.13 65.78
C THR A 209 32.67 -21.45 64.52
N ARG A 210 32.38 -20.15 64.61
CA ARG A 210 31.89 -19.34 63.48
C ARG A 210 33.07 -18.91 62.60
N ALA A 211 33.43 -19.75 61.63
CA ALA A 211 34.32 -19.40 60.52
C ALA A 211 33.52 -19.37 59.21
N CYS A 212 33.91 -18.51 58.26
CA CYS A 212 33.35 -18.56 56.91
C CYS A 212 33.64 -19.95 56.30
N VAL A 213 32.74 -20.53 55.49
CA VAL A 213 32.95 -21.86 54.87
C VAL A 213 34.33 -21.96 54.16
N PRO A 214 34.77 -20.93 53.39
CA PRO A 214 36.12 -20.91 52.81
C PRO A 214 37.28 -20.91 53.83
N CYS A 215 37.07 -20.29 54.99
CA CYS A 215 38.04 -20.17 56.09
C CYS A 215 38.14 -21.49 56.86
N HIS A 216 37.01 -22.13 57.11
CA HIS A 216 36.89 -23.42 57.79
C HIS A 216 37.60 -24.54 57.01
N ASN A 217 37.37 -24.63 55.69
CA ASN A 217 37.98 -25.65 54.85
C ASN A 217 39.51 -25.56 54.78
N LYS A 218 40.08 -24.38 55.05
CA LYS A 218 41.53 -24.15 55.04
C LYS A 218 42.17 -24.24 56.44
N LYS A 219 41.41 -24.61 57.48
CA LYS A 219 41.84 -24.65 58.89
C LYS A 219 42.55 -23.36 59.36
N LYS A 220 42.15 -22.20 58.84
CA LYS A 220 42.72 -20.91 59.25
C LYS A 220 41.79 -20.19 60.21
N THR A 221 42.36 -19.64 61.28
CA THR A 221 41.64 -18.90 62.31
C THR A 221 41.03 -17.63 61.72
N CYS A 222 39.71 -17.54 61.71
CA CYS A 222 38.99 -16.37 61.20
C CYS A 222 38.94 -15.32 62.31
N SER A 223 39.64 -14.19 62.14
CA SER A 223 39.67 -13.11 63.12
C SER A 223 38.38 -12.29 63.07
N TRP A 224 37.30 -12.80 63.67
CA TRP A 224 36.12 -11.99 64.00
C TRP A 224 36.21 -11.63 65.48
N THR A 225 36.34 -10.35 65.81
CA THR A 225 36.25 -9.86 67.20
C THR A 225 34.82 -10.08 67.69
N ARG A 226 34.57 -10.49 68.93
CA ARG A 226 33.22 -10.88 69.38
C ARG A 226 32.45 -9.64 69.87
N GLU A 227 31.24 -9.40 69.40
CA GLU A 227 30.33 -8.40 70.00
C GLU A 227 28.92 -9.01 69.99
N GLU A 228 28.36 -9.22 71.19
CA GLU A 228 27.13 -9.97 71.43
C GLU A 228 25.90 -9.09 71.23
N ALA A 229 24.97 -9.51 70.37
CA ALA A 229 23.70 -8.83 70.13
C ALA A 229 22.52 -9.78 70.37
N ALA A 230 21.58 -9.33 71.20
CA ALA A 230 20.40 -10.03 71.67
C ALA A 230 19.35 -10.28 70.57
N ALA A 231 18.71 -11.44 70.64
CA ALA A 231 17.70 -11.93 69.70
C ALA A 231 16.31 -11.33 69.98
N GLY A 232 15.59 -10.93 68.92
CA GLY A 232 14.20 -10.49 68.95
C GLY A 232 13.35 -11.15 67.84
N PRO A 233 12.01 -11.14 67.96
CA PRO A 233 11.17 -12.35 67.74
C PRO A 233 10.57 -12.49 66.34
N SER A 234 10.38 -13.74 65.93
CA SER A 234 9.79 -14.16 64.65
C SER A 234 8.28 -13.90 64.58
N ARG A 235 7.82 -13.29 63.48
CA ARG A 235 6.39 -13.14 63.15
C ARG A 235 6.01 -14.06 61.99
N LYS A 236 5.16 -15.04 62.28
CA LYS A 236 4.44 -15.86 61.29
C LYS A 236 3.31 -15.03 60.66
N ARG A 237 3.18 -15.03 59.33
CA ARG A 237 1.94 -14.64 58.64
C ARG A 237 1.28 -15.88 58.05
N ALA A 238 0.07 -16.15 58.50
CA ALA A 238 -0.88 -17.06 57.89
C ALA A 238 -1.81 -16.27 56.96
N GLY A 239 -2.28 -16.90 55.88
CA GLY A 239 -3.44 -16.42 55.11
C GLY A 239 -3.32 -16.63 53.61
N THR A 240 -3.60 -17.85 53.14
CA THR A 240 -3.88 -18.13 51.72
C THR A 240 -5.28 -18.70 51.62
N GLY A 241 -6.23 -17.87 51.21
CA GLY A 241 -7.58 -18.28 50.85
C GLY A 241 -7.99 -17.57 49.57
N SER A 242 -8.26 -18.34 48.51
CA SER A 242 -9.00 -17.84 47.35
C SER A 242 -9.71 -18.99 46.67
N SER A 243 -10.98 -19.12 47.02
CA SER A 243 -11.97 -19.99 46.40
C SER A 243 -12.47 -19.40 45.09
N ARG A 244 -12.34 -20.20 44.03
CA ARG A 244 -13.43 -20.62 43.12
C ARG A 244 -14.71 -19.77 43.18
N GLY A 245 -14.97 -19.05 42.10
CA GLY A 245 -16.24 -18.35 41.86
C GLY A 245 -16.43 -18.09 40.37
N GLU A 246 -16.97 -19.09 39.67
CA GLU A 246 -17.68 -18.89 38.39
C GLU A 246 -18.80 -17.86 38.58
N LYS A 247 -18.88 -16.86 37.70
CA LYS A 247 -20.18 -16.25 37.39
C LYS A 247 -20.30 -15.78 35.95
N LYS A 248 -21.36 -16.32 35.35
CA LYS A 248 -21.88 -16.18 33.99
C LYS A 248 -22.49 -14.80 33.70
N LYS A 249 -22.44 -14.46 32.40
CA LYS A 249 -23.47 -13.81 31.54
C LYS A 249 -23.81 -12.32 31.75
N ARG A 250 -23.68 -11.54 30.66
CA ARG A 250 -24.74 -11.13 29.69
C ARG A 250 -24.57 -9.67 29.19
N THR A 251 -24.49 -9.55 27.86
CA THR A 251 -25.05 -8.54 26.93
C THR A 251 -25.45 -7.14 27.44
N ARG A 252 -24.93 -6.07 26.79
CA ARG A 252 -25.75 -4.95 26.29
C ARG A 252 -24.93 -4.05 25.36
N GLY A 253 -25.40 -3.87 24.13
CA GLY A 253 -24.82 -2.95 23.16
C GLY A 253 -24.96 -1.49 23.57
N LYS A 254 -24.07 -0.65 23.05
CA LYS A 254 -24.31 0.78 22.89
C LYS A 254 -23.44 1.28 21.75
N GLY A 255 -24.07 1.43 20.59
CA GLY A 255 -23.53 2.21 19.48
C GLY A 255 -23.28 3.62 19.96
N LYS A 256 -22.15 4.18 19.54
CA LYS A 256 -21.87 5.60 19.64
C LYS A 256 -21.31 6.02 18.30
N GLU A 257 -22.20 6.50 17.44
CA GLU A 257 -21.86 7.49 16.42
C GLU A 257 -21.01 8.58 17.08
N LYS A 258 -19.86 8.84 16.50
CA LYS A 258 -19.15 10.09 16.72
C LYS A 258 -19.06 10.78 15.38
N ALA A 259 -19.85 11.86 15.27
CA ALA A 259 -19.67 12.91 14.30
C ALA A 259 -18.21 13.38 14.32
N THR A 260 -17.61 13.44 13.13
CA THR A 260 -16.32 14.04 12.90
C THR A 260 -16.60 15.50 12.54
N GLU A 261 -16.73 16.34 13.57
CA GLU A 261 -16.71 17.80 13.42
C GLU A 261 -15.24 18.22 13.40
N THR A 262 -14.82 18.75 12.26
CA THR A 262 -13.46 19.27 12.03
C THR A 262 -13.56 20.78 12.21
N GLU A 263 -13.30 21.23 13.43
CA GLU A 263 -13.20 22.65 13.78
C GLU A 263 -11.75 23.10 13.49
N GLU A 264 -11.59 23.91 12.44
CA GLU A 264 -10.37 24.66 12.14
C GLU A 264 -10.14 25.68 13.27
N ALA A 265 -9.17 25.41 14.14
CA ALA A 265 -8.62 26.40 15.07
C ALA A 265 -7.47 27.13 14.36
N ASP A 266 -7.74 28.39 14.05
CA ASP A 266 -6.81 29.39 13.53
C ASP A 266 -5.94 29.89 14.69
N ASP A 267 -4.75 29.30 14.87
CA ASP A 267 -3.76 29.76 15.84
C ASP A 267 -2.94 30.91 15.21
N GLU A 268 -3.50 32.12 15.31
CA GLU A 268 -2.76 33.36 15.08
C GLU A 268 -1.61 33.47 16.10
N GLN A 269 -0.40 33.21 15.63
CA GLN A 269 0.83 33.33 16.41
C GLN A 269 1.16 34.80 16.64
N GLU A 270 0.77 35.32 17.81
CA GLU A 270 1.14 36.65 18.31
C GLU A 270 2.65 36.72 18.57
N ALA A 271 3.40 37.19 17.58
CA ALA A 271 4.79 37.60 17.72
C ALA A 271 4.84 39.02 18.31
N GLY A 272 4.98 39.14 19.63
CA GLY A 272 4.99 40.46 20.25
C GLY A 272 5.38 40.50 21.72
N ARG A 273 6.61 40.12 22.07
CA ARG A 273 7.24 40.69 23.27
C ARG A 273 8.76 40.70 23.18
N GLU A 274 9.29 41.79 22.65
CA GLU A 274 10.65 42.26 22.91
C GLU A 274 10.78 42.50 24.42
N GLY A 275 11.37 41.54 25.12
CA GLY A 275 11.91 41.70 26.46
C GLY A 275 13.41 41.85 26.33
N GLU A 276 13.88 43.08 26.35
CA GLU A 276 15.29 43.45 26.53
C GLU A 276 15.74 42.99 27.93
N GLU A 277 16.04 41.70 28.08
CA GLU A 277 16.72 41.18 29.26
C GLU A 277 18.20 41.02 28.91
N GLU A 278 18.94 42.10 29.15
CA GLU A 278 20.38 42.21 29.06
C GLU A 278 21.03 41.09 29.90
N PRO A 279 21.70 40.08 29.30
CA PRO A 279 22.28 39.00 30.08
C PRO A 279 23.50 39.53 30.83
N ALA A 280 23.36 39.62 32.15
CA ALA A 280 24.45 39.88 33.07
C ALA A 280 25.65 38.97 32.75
N THR A 281 26.80 39.62 32.63
CA THR A 281 28.15 39.09 32.41
C THR A 281 28.40 37.69 33.02
N PRO A 282 28.91 36.72 32.24
CA PRO A 282 29.29 35.41 32.78
C PRO A 282 30.52 35.53 33.67
N LEU A 283 30.35 35.19 34.95
CA LEU A 283 31.44 34.89 35.87
C LEU A 283 32.31 33.76 35.27
N GLU A 284 33.63 33.95 35.29
CA GLU A 284 34.64 32.97 34.86
C GLU A 284 34.47 31.63 35.60
N GLY A 285 33.80 30.70 34.93
CA GLY A 285 33.67 29.30 35.32
C GLY A 285 34.61 28.40 34.50
N PRO A 286 34.93 27.20 35.02
CA PRO A 286 36.08 26.39 34.63
C PRO A 286 36.11 26.06 33.14
N SER A 287 37.28 26.29 32.53
CA SER A 287 37.63 26.13 31.12
C SER A 287 37.00 24.92 30.42
N GLY A 288 35.82 25.12 29.82
CA GLY A 288 35.71 25.35 28.37
C GLY A 288 35.83 24.17 27.41
N ALA A 289 36.29 22.97 27.78
CA ALA A 289 36.49 21.91 26.78
C ALA A 289 35.26 20.99 26.55
N GLY A 290 34.40 20.80 27.57
CA GLY A 290 33.27 19.85 27.48
C GLY A 290 31.92 20.46 27.11
N VAL A 291 31.78 21.79 27.16
CA VAL A 291 30.50 22.47 26.87
C VAL A 291 30.32 22.67 25.37
N HIS A 292 31.40 22.95 24.62
CA HIS A 292 31.34 23.14 23.17
C HIS A 292 30.98 21.85 22.42
N THR A 293 31.39 20.67 22.91
CA THR A 293 31.04 19.39 22.27
C THR A 293 29.55 19.10 22.38
N ARG A 294 28.94 19.34 23.56
CA ARG A 294 27.51 19.14 23.77
C ARG A 294 26.65 20.07 22.91
N TRP A 295 27.10 21.30 22.68
CA TRP A 295 26.41 22.25 21.81
C TRP A 295 26.45 21.81 20.34
N ALA A 296 27.60 21.32 19.88
CA ALA A 296 27.77 20.80 18.52
C ALA A 296 27.01 19.48 18.24
N GLU A 297 26.72 18.69 19.28
CA GLU A 297 25.84 17.52 19.18
C GLU A 297 24.37 17.93 19.07
N TRP A 298 23.94 18.88 19.90
CA TRP A 298 22.58 19.42 19.85
C TRP A 298 22.25 20.08 18.50
N GLU A 299 23.16 20.89 17.96
CA GLU A 299 22.97 21.51 16.64
C GLU A 299 22.88 20.47 15.51
N ARG A 300 23.67 19.38 15.60
CA ARG A 300 23.59 18.27 14.64
C ARG A 300 22.27 17.51 14.74
N GLU A 301 21.76 17.29 15.94
CA GLU A 301 20.46 16.65 16.15
C GLU A 301 19.32 17.52 15.59
N GLN A 302 19.39 18.85 15.79
CA GLN A 302 18.44 19.79 15.18
C GLN A 302 18.48 19.75 13.65
N GLN A 303 19.66 19.73 13.04
CA GLN A 303 19.80 19.60 11.58
C GLN A 303 19.25 18.27 11.05
N LEU A 304 19.46 17.16 11.77
CA LEU A 304 18.90 15.86 11.40
C LEU A 304 17.37 15.86 11.47
N GLN A 305 16.78 16.42 12.53
CA GLN A 305 15.32 16.56 12.65
C GLN A 305 14.74 17.44 11.54
N ALA A 306 15.43 18.52 11.16
CA ALA A 306 14.99 19.38 10.06
C ALA A 306 14.99 18.62 8.72
N MET A 307 16.02 17.83 8.44
CA MET A 307 16.07 16.97 7.24
C MET A 307 15.01 15.88 7.26
N GLU A 308 14.73 15.28 8.42
CA GLU A 308 13.70 14.25 8.57
C GLU A 308 12.30 14.82 8.27
N ARG A 309 11.96 15.99 8.84
CA ARG A 309 10.71 16.70 8.53
C ARG A 309 10.60 17.06 7.05
N GLN A 310 11.72 17.47 6.43
CA GLN A 310 11.74 17.76 5.01
C GLN A 310 11.51 16.50 4.15
N ALA A 311 12.09 15.36 4.54
CA ALA A 311 11.87 14.09 3.87
C ALA A 311 10.41 13.64 3.98
N GLU A 312 9.80 13.76 5.15
CA GLU A 312 8.37 13.45 5.38
C GLU A 312 7.45 14.35 4.52
N ALA A 313 7.75 15.65 4.43
CA ALA A 313 7.03 16.57 3.56
C ALA A 313 7.14 16.18 2.08
N HIS A 314 8.33 15.76 1.62
CA HIS A 314 8.53 15.29 0.26
C HIS A 314 7.83 13.95 -0.03
N GLU A 315 7.79 13.04 0.94
CA GLU A 315 7.05 11.77 0.82
C GLU A 315 5.54 12.03 0.71
N THR A 316 5.02 12.92 1.54
CA THR A 316 3.61 13.35 1.48
C THR A 316 3.27 14.00 0.14
N ALA A 317 4.15 14.89 -0.35
CA ALA A 317 3.97 15.51 -1.66
C ALA A 317 4.02 14.50 -2.81
N ALA A 318 4.94 13.53 -2.76
CA ALA A 318 5.04 12.47 -3.76
C ALA A 318 3.76 11.62 -3.82
N LEU A 319 3.21 11.25 -2.66
CA LEU A 319 1.95 10.51 -2.57
C LEU A 319 0.76 11.32 -3.10
N ALA A 320 0.75 12.64 -2.91
CA ALA A 320 -0.26 13.51 -3.53
C ALA A 320 -0.14 13.53 -5.07
N PHE A 321 1.08 13.57 -5.62
CA PHE A 321 1.29 13.47 -7.06
C PHE A 321 0.88 12.12 -7.64
N GLU A 322 1.13 11.01 -6.94
CA GLU A 322 0.68 9.69 -7.36
C GLU A 322 -0.85 9.61 -7.45
N ARG A 323 -1.56 10.15 -6.45
CA ARG A 323 -3.04 10.21 -6.47
C ARG A 323 -3.57 11.07 -7.62
N MET A 324 -2.92 12.20 -7.92
CA MET A 324 -3.29 13.04 -9.06
C MET A 324 -3.04 12.33 -10.38
N ALA A 325 -1.94 11.58 -10.52
CA ALA A 325 -1.65 10.80 -11.71
C ALA A 325 -2.68 9.69 -11.93
N GLU A 326 -3.06 8.96 -10.88
CA GLU A 326 -4.11 7.94 -10.95
C GLU A 326 -5.47 8.55 -11.35
N ALA A 327 -5.82 9.72 -10.79
CA ALA A 327 -7.02 10.44 -11.19
C ALA A 327 -6.99 10.86 -12.67
N ALA A 328 -5.83 11.31 -13.17
CA ALA A 328 -5.65 11.64 -14.58
C ALA A 328 -5.77 10.41 -15.50
N GLU A 329 -5.24 9.26 -15.10
CA GLU A 329 -5.40 8.00 -15.84
C GLU A 329 -6.87 7.59 -15.93
N ARG A 330 -7.63 7.66 -14.82
CA ARG A 330 -9.07 7.37 -14.83
C ARG A 330 -9.87 8.33 -15.72
N MET A 331 -9.50 9.61 -15.76
CA MET A 331 -10.12 10.58 -16.67
C MET A 331 -9.81 10.27 -18.14
N ALA A 332 -8.57 9.85 -18.45
CA ALA A 332 -8.19 9.44 -19.79
C ALA A 332 -8.97 8.20 -20.25
N GLU A 333 -9.07 7.18 -19.41
CA GLU A 333 -9.88 5.97 -19.70
C GLU A 333 -11.36 6.32 -19.94
N ALA A 334 -11.93 7.24 -19.14
CA ALA A 334 -13.30 7.70 -19.34
C ALA A 334 -13.46 8.42 -20.70
N ALA A 335 -12.50 9.29 -21.06
CA ALA A 335 -12.52 9.99 -22.34
C ALA A 335 -12.39 9.02 -23.54
N GLU A 336 -11.57 7.99 -23.44
CA GLU A 336 -11.45 6.93 -24.45
C GLU A 336 -12.76 6.19 -24.64
N ARG A 337 -13.42 5.76 -23.54
CA ARG A 337 -14.75 5.11 -23.62
C ARG A 337 -15.79 6.00 -24.29
N THR A 338 -15.82 7.29 -23.94
CA THR A 338 -16.72 8.25 -24.58
C THR A 338 -16.40 8.37 -26.08
N ALA A 339 -15.13 8.40 -26.48
CA ALA A 339 -14.74 8.44 -27.88
C ALA A 339 -15.19 7.18 -28.65
N ASP A 340 -15.08 5.99 -28.04
CA ASP A 340 -15.54 4.73 -28.62
C ASP A 340 -17.06 4.70 -28.80
N GLU A 341 -17.83 5.19 -27.82
CA GLU A 341 -19.29 5.35 -27.93
C GLU A 341 -19.67 6.30 -29.07
N TRP A 342 -18.97 7.42 -29.21
CA TRP A 342 -19.17 8.35 -30.33
C TRP A 342 -18.82 7.73 -31.69
N ALA A 343 -17.78 6.89 -31.74
CA ALA A 343 -17.41 6.18 -32.96
C ALA A 343 -18.50 5.18 -33.38
N LEU A 344 -19.08 4.44 -32.42
CA LEU A 344 -20.26 3.58 -32.64
C LEU A 344 -21.45 4.38 -33.15
N TYR A 345 -21.73 5.55 -32.55
CA TYR A 345 -22.83 6.41 -32.99
C TYR A 345 -22.62 6.91 -34.44
N ARG A 346 -21.40 7.31 -34.81
CA ARG A 346 -21.09 7.69 -36.20
C ARG A 346 -21.28 6.54 -37.17
N ALA A 347 -20.76 5.35 -36.85
CA ALA A 347 -20.93 4.17 -37.70
C ALA A 347 -22.41 3.81 -37.91
N TRP A 348 -23.21 3.92 -36.84
CA TRP A 348 -24.66 3.72 -36.92
C TRP A 348 -25.35 4.79 -37.77
N ALA A 349 -24.97 6.06 -37.63
CA ALA A 349 -25.52 7.17 -38.42
C ALA A 349 -25.23 7.01 -39.92
N GLU A 350 -24.01 6.62 -40.27
CA GLU A 350 -23.61 6.31 -41.66
C GLU A 350 -24.42 5.13 -42.23
N TRP A 351 -24.57 4.05 -41.45
CA TRP A 351 -25.40 2.90 -41.85
C TRP A 351 -26.87 3.30 -42.08
N ALA A 352 -27.44 4.09 -41.16
CA ALA A 352 -28.80 4.58 -41.29
C ALA A 352 -28.98 5.48 -42.53
N GLU A 353 -27.95 6.27 -42.89
CA GLU A 353 -27.97 7.07 -44.11
C GLU A 353 -27.91 6.20 -45.37
N MET A 354 -27.07 5.16 -45.39
CA MET A 354 -27.02 4.20 -46.51
C MET A 354 -28.37 3.53 -46.73
N ARG A 355 -29.03 3.08 -45.65
CA ARG A 355 -30.39 2.52 -45.71
C ARG A 355 -31.40 3.50 -46.28
N ARG A 356 -31.42 4.75 -45.81
CA ARG A 356 -32.31 5.79 -46.39
C ARG A 356 -32.09 6.00 -47.89
N ARG A 357 -30.83 5.96 -48.35
CA ARG A 357 -30.50 6.09 -49.78
C ARG A 357 -30.96 4.88 -50.60
N GLU A 358 -30.83 3.67 -50.04
CA GLU A 358 -31.30 2.43 -50.64
C GLU A 358 -32.83 2.41 -50.75
N ASP A 359 -33.53 2.69 -49.65
CA ASP A 359 -35.00 2.77 -49.60
C ASP A 359 -35.53 3.80 -50.62
N ALA A 360 -34.85 4.95 -50.77
CA ALA A 360 -35.19 5.97 -51.77
C ALA A 360 -34.90 5.54 -53.23
N ARG A 361 -33.95 4.62 -53.45
CA ARG A 361 -33.74 4.02 -54.79
C ARG A 361 -34.83 3.00 -55.07
N GLU A 362 -35.15 2.13 -54.12
CA GLU A 362 -36.24 1.15 -54.25
C GLU A 362 -37.58 1.84 -54.51
N ALA A 363 -37.88 2.93 -53.80
CA ALA A 363 -39.10 3.72 -54.02
C ALA A 363 -39.19 4.28 -55.45
N ARG A 364 -38.09 4.78 -56.01
CA ARG A 364 -38.05 5.29 -57.40
C ARG A 364 -38.22 4.18 -58.43
N VAL A 365 -37.63 3.00 -58.18
CA VAL A 365 -37.83 1.82 -59.04
C VAL A 365 -39.30 1.39 -59.01
N ALA A 366 -39.90 1.31 -57.82
CA ALA A 366 -41.31 0.96 -57.66
C ALA A 366 -42.26 1.98 -58.31
N GLU A 367 -41.93 3.28 -58.27
CA GLU A 367 -42.68 4.33 -58.97
C GLU A 367 -42.61 4.15 -60.48
N PHE A 368 -41.43 3.87 -61.03
CA PHE A 368 -41.23 3.60 -62.46
C PHE A 368 -42.03 2.37 -62.93
N GLU A 369 -42.05 1.29 -62.14
CA GLU A 369 -42.85 0.09 -62.42
C GLU A 369 -44.36 0.39 -62.38
N ARG A 370 -44.83 1.17 -61.40
CA ARG A 370 -46.25 1.55 -61.29
C ARG A 370 -46.73 2.49 -62.37
N ALA A 371 -45.88 3.38 -62.88
CA ALA A 371 -46.23 4.32 -63.94
C ALA A 371 -46.49 3.62 -65.30
N GLY A 372 -46.37 2.29 -65.38
CA GLY A 372 -46.64 1.55 -66.60
C GLY A 372 -45.67 1.91 -67.72
N GLY A 373 -44.44 2.29 -67.37
CA GLY A 373 -43.33 2.58 -68.27
C GLY A 373 -42.85 1.34 -69.01
N GLY A 374 -43.76 0.66 -69.72
CA GLY A 374 -43.40 -0.22 -70.80
C GLY A 374 -42.59 0.64 -71.77
N TRP A 375 -41.31 0.31 -71.88
CA TRP A 375 -40.42 0.88 -72.88
C TRP A 375 -41.06 0.59 -74.25
N LYS A 376 -41.90 1.50 -74.74
CA LYS A 376 -42.25 1.53 -76.15
C LYS A 376 -40.93 1.84 -76.86
N ARG A 377 -40.27 0.78 -77.33
CA ARG A 377 -39.17 0.90 -78.28
C ARG A 377 -39.71 1.71 -79.47
N PRO A 378 -39.06 2.83 -79.82
CA PRO A 378 -39.37 3.60 -81.03
C PRO A 378 -39.34 2.75 -82.29
#